data_AF-A0A530BQJ9-F1
#
_entry.id   AF-A0A530BQJ9-F1
#
_cell.length_a   1.000
_cell.length_b   1.000
_cell.length_c   1.000
_cell.angle_alpha   90.00
_cell.angle_beta   90.00
_cell.angle_gamma   90.00
#
_symmetry.space_group_name_H-M   'P 1'
#
loop_
_entity.id
_entity.type
_entity.pdbx_description
1 polymer ?
#
loop_
_entity_poly.entity_id
_entity_poly.type
_entity_poly.pdbx_seq_one_letter_code
_entity_poly.pdbx_strand_id
1 'polypeptide(L)'
;MAFRWMEQNGFVRQGAIRYCGLYPAAVRQGSNTAYAHFTKVDSNHGGYWLGNHETSVTSRLAPFIATGADGSYAGLWLDDSGRQRFVHMGSGSGSTLACVLANDAVDLLRFLAIGYEETCWPDLFDLTPEDAYAEKYPNEPYRPPFEFRHWVETSFGVQIPKTASEIVGQIAGTDDDYSDDPFWQWARKVAA
;
A
#
# COMPACT_ATOMS: atom_id res chain seq x y z
N MET A 1 -16.80 3.74 3.81
CA MET A 1 -17.43 2.40 3.64
C MET A 1 -16.51 1.31 4.16
N ALA A 2 -15.27 1.19 3.64
CA ALA A 2 -14.27 0.21 4.10
C ALA A 2 -14.02 0.22 5.61
N PHE A 3 -13.56 1.34 6.19
CA PHE A 3 -13.26 1.39 7.63
C PHE A 3 -14.42 1.03 8.54
N ARG A 4 -15.64 1.44 8.18
CA ARG A 4 -16.84 1.09 8.94
C ARG A 4 -17.11 -0.42 8.87
N TRP A 5 -16.99 -1.03 7.70
CA TRP A 5 -17.15 -2.47 7.55
C TRP A 5 -16.07 -3.23 8.34
N MET A 6 -14.81 -2.83 8.20
CA MET A 6 -13.69 -3.44 8.91
C MET A 6 -13.85 -3.34 10.43
N GLU A 7 -14.29 -2.19 10.94
CA GLU A 7 -14.60 -2.00 12.37
C GLU A 7 -15.74 -2.91 12.84
N GLN A 8 -16.84 -2.97 12.08
CA GLN A 8 -18.00 -3.82 12.41
C GLN A 8 -17.70 -5.32 12.35
N ASN A 9 -16.70 -5.73 11.56
CA ASN A 9 -16.32 -7.13 11.38
C ASN A 9 -15.04 -7.50 12.14
N GLY A 10 -14.63 -6.66 13.10
CA GLY A 10 -13.57 -7.00 14.06
C GLY A 10 -12.15 -6.97 13.51
N PHE A 11 -11.85 -6.20 12.46
CA PHE A 11 -10.51 -6.05 11.88
C PHE A 11 -9.65 -5.02 12.62
N VAL A 12 -10.26 -4.19 13.48
CA VAL A 12 -9.56 -3.17 14.25
C VAL A 12 -8.80 -3.83 15.39
N ARG A 13 -7.49 -3.57 15.45
CA ARG A 13 -6.64 -3.97 16.56
C ARG A 13 -6.35 -2.77 17.45
N GLN A 14 -6.52 -2.97 18.75
CA GLN A 14 -6.18 -2.00 19.78
C GLN A 14 -4.81 -2.40 20.34
N GLY A 15 -3.78 -1.63 20.01
CA GLY A 15 -2.43 -1.77 20.56
C GLY A 15 -1.91 -0.42 21.04
N ALA A 16 -0.58 -0.25 21.05
CA ALA A 16 0.03 1.07 21.27
C ALA A 16 -0.41 2.09 20.21
N ILE A 17 -0.63 1.62 18.98
CA ILE A 17 -1.26 2.36 17.89
C ILE A 17 -2.51 1.57 17.49
N ARG A 18 -3.61 2.28 17.25
CA ARG A 18 -4.83 1.70 16.67
C ARG A 18 -4.65 1.55 15.17
N TYR A 19 -4.82 0.34 14.66
CA TYR A 19 -4.69 0.05 13.24
C TYR A 19 -5.71 -0.98 12.76
N CYS A 20 -5.85 -1.08 11.45
CA CYS A 20 -6.76 -2.00 10.78
C CYS A 20 -6.01 -2.78 9.71
N GLY A 21 -5.71 -4.05 10.00
CA GLY A 21 -5.08 -4.95 9.04
C GLY A 21 -6.08 -5.59 8.08
N LEU A 22 -5.60 -6.42 7.15
CA LEU A 22 -6.44 -7.10 6.17
C LEU A 22 -7.09 -8.41 6.68
N TYR A 23 -6.95 -8.70 7.97
CA TYR A 23 -7.52 -9.87 8.64
C TYR A 23 -8.24 -9.46 9.91
N PRO A 24 -9.28 -10.21 10.35
CA PRO A 24 -9.89 -10.01 11.66
C PRO A 24 -8.84 -10.00 12.78
N ALA A 25 -9.04 -9.19 13.81
CA ALA A 25 -8.11 -9.03 14.93
C ALA A 25 -7.84 -10.35 15.68
N ALA A 26 -8.77 -11.31 15.63
CA ALA A 26 -8.61 -12.64 16.20
C ALA A 26 -7.57 -13.50 15.45
N VAL A 27 -7.26 -13.18 14.20
CA VAL A 27 -6.18 -13.83 13.46
C VAL A 27 -4.85 -13.38 14.04
N ARG A 28 -3.94 -14.30 14.36
CA ARG A 28 -2.59 -13.92 14.77
C ARG A 28 -1.81 -13.43 13.55
N GLN A 29 -1.23 -12.23 13.61
CA GLN A 29 -0.30 -11.76 12.59
C GLN A 29 1.01 -12.56 12.66
N GLY A 30 1.56 -12.86 11.49
CA GLY A 30 2.84 -13.51 11.30
C GLY A 30 3.35 -13.26 9.88
N SER A 31 4.49 -13.87 9.54
CA SER A 31 5.05 -13.85 8.18
C SER A 31 4.03 -14.32 7.14
N ASN A 32 3.18 -15.29 7.47
CA ASN A 32 2.20 -15.82 6.53
C ASN A 32 0.97 -14.96 6.26
N THR A 33 0.88 -13.76 6.84
CA THR A 33 -0.24 -12.82 6.65
C THR A 33 0.25 -11.52 6.06
N ALA A 34 -0.57 -10.85 5.25
CA ALA A 34 -0.27 -9.52 4.76
C ALA A 34 0.03 -8.53 5.91
N TYR A 35 1.18 -7.87 5.83
CA TYR A 35 1.64 -6.81 6.71
C TYR A 35 0.80 -5.54 6.54
N ALA A 36 0.32 -5.30 5.31
CA ALA A 36 -0.36 -4.07 4.95
C ALA A 36 -1.51 -3.76 5.92
N HIS A 37 -1.52 -2.54 6.45
CA HIS A 37 -2.54 -2.12 7.39
C HIS A 37 -2.77 -0.61 7.37
N PHE A 38 -4.02 -0.23 7.56
CA PHE A 38 -4.41 1.16 7.70
C PHE A 38 -4.05 1.66 9.10
N THR A 39 -3.36 2.79 9.17
CA THR A 39 -2.91 3.39 10.43
C THR A 39 -2.83 4.90 10.33
N LYS A 40 -2.73 5.55 11.48
CA LYS A 40 -2.36 6.97 11.54
C LYS A 40 -0.85 7.07 11.29
N VAL A 41 -0.47 7.81 10.26
CA VAL A 41 0.92 8.17 9.98
C VAL A 41 1.22 9.57 10.54
N ASP A 42 2.47 9.81 10.93
CA ASP A 42 2.91 11.13 11.37
C ASP A 42 2.69 12.16 10.24
N SER A 43 2.12 13.32 10.58
CA SER A 43 1.80 14.35 9.58
C SER A 43 3.02 14.94 8.89
N ASN A 44 4.21 14.83 9.49
CA ASN A 44 5.45 15.28 8.89
C ASN A 44 6.11 14.23 7.99
N HIS A 45 5.61 12.99 7.97
CA HIS A 45 6.21 11.89 7.20
C HIS A 45 6.38 12.26 5.72
N GLY A 46 5.32 12.80 5.09
CA GLY A 46 5.41 13.22 3.68
C GLY A 46 6.46 14.30 3.45
N GLY A 47 6.68 15.20 4.41
CA GLY A 47 7.72 16.22 4.30
C GLY A 47 9.14 15.65 4.43
N TYR A 48 9.35 14.72 5.36
CA TYR A 48 10.62 14.01 5.48
C TYR A 48 10.93 13.15 4.26
N TRP A 49 9.93 12.45 3.72
CA TRP A 49 10.10 11.62 2.53
C TRP A 49 10.46 12.44 1.29
N LEU A 50 9.84 13.62 1.12
CA LEU A 50 10.13 14.53 0.01
C LEU A 50 11.40 15.36 0.20
N GLY A 51 11.94 15.46 1.42
CA GLY A 51 12.92 16.50 1.76
C GLY A 51 12.36 17.93 1.76
N ASN A 52 11.03 18.09 1.61
CA ASN A 52 10.36 19.38 1.49
C ASN A 52 9.23 19.52 2.53
N HIS A 53 9.31 20.55 3.38
CA HIS A 53 8.34 20.81 4.44
C HIS A 53 7.34 21.94 4.14
N GLU A 54 7.32 22.47 2.92
CA GLU A 54 6.33 23.47 2.51
C GLU A 54 4.91 22.89 2.57
N THR A 55 4.00 23.58 3.24
CA THR A 55 2.60 23.12 3.40
C THR A 55 1.87 23.00 2.06
N SER A 56 2.17 23.86 1.10
CA SER A 56 1.65 23.82 -0.28
C SER A 56 1.96 22.50 -0.99
N VAL A 57 3.07 21.84 -0.62
CA VAL A 57 3.50 20.55 -1.16
C VAL A 57 2.99 19.41 -0.27
N THR A 58 3.31 19.45 1.03
CA THR A 58 3.04 18.34 1.96
C THR A 58 1.55 18.09 2.19
N SER A 59 0.70 19.11 2.10
CA SER A 59 -0.77 18.95 2.21
C SER A 59 -1.38 18.15 1.05
N ARG A 60 -0.62 17.92 -0.04
CA ARG A 60 -1.03 17.09 -1.17
C ARG A 60 -0.78 15.61 -0.94
N LEU A 61 -0.09 15.24 0.15
CA LEU A 61 0.16 13.87 0.54
C LEU A 61 -0.51 13.52 1.86
N ALA A 62 -1.16 12.36 1.88
CA ALA A 62 -1.66 11.76 3.10
C ALA A 62 -1.32 10.26 3.09
N PRO A 63 -0.18 9.84 3.65
CA PRO A 63 0.11 8.44 3.92
C PRO A 63 -0.85 7.88 4.99
N PHE A 64 -1.39 6.69 4.78
CA PHE A 64 -2.33 6.08 5.73
C PHE A 64 -2.34 4.55 5.74
N ILE A 65 -1.44 3.92 4.97
CA ILE A 65 -1.30 2.47 4.89
C ILE A 65 0.17 2.15 5.05
N ALA A 66 0.56 1.42 6.10
CA ALA A 66 1.91 0.86 6.15
C ALA A 66 1.97 -0.33 5.18
N THR A 67 3.00 -0.42 4.35
CA THR A 67 3.11 -1.43 3.27
C THR A 67 4.21 -2.47 3.52
N GLY A 68 5.10 -2.22 4.47
CA GLY A 68 6.12 -3.14 4.94
C GLY A 68 6.71 -2.70 6.28
N ALA A 69 7.46 -3.59 6.92
CA ALA A 69 8.15 -3.30 8.18
C ALA A 69 9.34 -2.33 8.01
N ASP A 70 9.69 -1.99 6.77
CA ASP A 70 10.77 -1.08 6.40
C ASP A 70 10.41 0.41 6.59
N GLY A 71 9.16 0.71 6.93
CA GLY A 71 8.67 2.09 7.06
C GLY A 71 8.15 2.67 5.75
N SER A 72 7.91 1.82 4.74
CA SER A 72 7.19 2.21 3.53
C SER A 72 5.70 2.43 3.79
N TYR A 73 5.13 3.40 3.08
CA TYR A 73 3.71 3.71 3.17
C TYR A 73 3.07 3.86 1.80
N ALA A 74 1.80 3.50 1.72
CA ALA A 74 0.91 3.95 0.67
C ALA A 74 -0.02 5.04 1.19
N GLY A 75 -0.46 5.91 0.27
CA GLY A 75 -1.19 7.11 0.63
C GLY A 75 -1.99 7.72 -0.50
N LEU A 76 -2.67 8.81 -0.17
CA LEU A 76 -3.30 9.69 -1.15
C LEU A 76 -2.27 10.70 -1.65
N TRP A 77 -2.35 10.98 -2.94
CA TRP A 77 -1.71 12.13 -3.55
C TRP A 77 -2.73 12.94 -4.36
N LEU A 78 -2.72 14.25 -4.19
CA LEU A 78 -3.47 15.18 -5.04
C LEU A 78 -2.57 15.67 -6.17
N ASP A 79 -2.82 15.24 -7.40
CA ASP A 79 -2.01 15.60 -8.56
C ASP A 79 -2.20 17.05 -9.02
N ASP A 80 -1.39 17.51 -9.98
CA ASP A 80 -1.41 18.90 -10.46
C ASP A 80 -2.74 19.28 -11.15
N SER A 81 -3.55 18.29 -11.54
CA SER A 81 -4.90 18.49 -12.07
C SER A 81 -5.99 18.51 -11.00
N GLY A 82 -5.61 18.36 -9.72
CA GLY A 82 -6.55 18.23 -8.61
C GLY A 82 -7.21 16.86 -8.53
N ARG A 83 -6.67 15.83 -9.22
CA ARG A 83 -7.17 14.46 -9.14
C ARG A 83 -6.47 13.71 -8.01
N GLN A 84 -7.27 13.05 -7.19
CA GLN A 84 -6.77 12.16 -6.15
C GLN A 84 -6.30 10.83 -6.77
N ARG A 85 -5.11 10.38 -6.39
CA ARG A 85 -4.53 9.08 -6.75
C ARG A 85 -4.00 8.38 -5.51
N PHE A 86 -3.76 7.08 -5.62
CA PHE A 86 -3.14 6.29 -4.58
C PHE A 86 -1.72 5.96 -4.98
N VAL A 87 -0.77 6.26 -4.10
CA VAL A 87 0.67 6.22 -4.40
C VAL A 87 1.42 5.39 -3.36
N HIS A 88 2.59 4.88 -3.73
CA HIS A 88 3.54 4.24 -2.84
C HIS A 88 4.72 5.16 -2.56
N MET A 89 5.18 5.18 -1.31
CA MET A 89 6.36 5.89 -0.83
C MET A 89 7.27 4.88 -0.14
N GLY A 90 8.27 4.43 -0.87
CA GLY A 90 9.31 3.54 -0.36
C GLY A 90 10.14 4.24 0.72
N SER A 91 10.57 3.50 1.73
CA SER A 91 11.38 4.04 2.84
C SER A 91 12.75 4.59 2.42
N GLY A 92 13.26 4.21 1.26
CA GLY A 92 14.59 4.55 0.75
C GLY A 92 15.72 3.65 1.29
N SER A 93 15.58 3.06 2.48
CA SER A 93 16.55 2.10 3.04
C SER A 93 16.17 0.63 2.81
N GLY A 94 14.88 0.34 2.63
CA GLY A 94 14.36 -0.99 2.33
C GLY A 94 13.80 -1.04 0.91
N SER A 95 12.64 -0.41 0.72
CA SER A 95 12.03 -0.22 -0.59
C SER A 95 12.32 1.17 -1.14
N THR A 96 12.70 1.23 -2.42
CA THR A 96 12.80 2.49 -3.18
C THR A 96 11.55 2.74 -4.04
N LEU A 97 10.51 1.93 -3.95
CA LEU A 97 9.33 2.03 -4.82
C LEU A 97 8.60 3.38 -4.63
N ALA A 98 8.50 4.16 -5.70
CA ALA A 98 7.77 5.42 -5.75
C ALA A 98 6.93 5.49 -7.03
N CYS A 99 5.64 5.19 -6.92
CA CYS A 99 4.73 5.20 -8.08
C CYS A 99 3.27 5.41 -7.69
N VAL A 100 2.42 5.59 -8.70
CA VAL A 100 0.96 5.44 -8.58
C VAL A 100 0.61 3.97 -8.52
N LEU A 101 0.04 3.54 -7.38
CA LEU A 101 -0.50 2.19 -7.19
C LEU A 101 -1.85 2.01 -7.87
N ALA A 102 -2.74 2.99 -7.73
CA ALA A 102 -4.10 2.91 -8.25
C ALA A 102 -4.68 4.31 -8.53
N ASN A 103 -5.58 4.39 -9.51
CA ASN A 103 -6.25 5.63 -9.90
C ASN A 103 -7.56 5.86 -9.14
N ASP A 104 -8.10 4.83 -8.48
CA ASP A 104 -9.31 4.93 -7.67
C ASP A 104 -9.26 4.02 -6.44
N ALA A 105 -10.21 4.24 -5.54
CA ALA A 105 -10.24 3.58 -4.24
C ALA A 105 -10.60 2.09 -4.35
N VAL A 106 -11.36 1.68 -5.36
CA VAL A 106 -11.72 0.27 -5.56
C VAL A 106 -10.49 -0.50 -6.00
N ASP A 107 -9.70 0.04 -6.92
CA ASP A 107 -8.43 -0.58 -7.34
C ASP A 107 -7.39 -0.61 -6.22
N LEU A 108 -7.32 0.40 -5.34
CA LEU A 108 -6.51 0.30 -4.12
C LEU A 108 -6.98 -0.87 -3.24
N LEU A 109 -8.29 -1.00 -3.01
CA LEU A 109 -8.82 -2.09 -2.19
C LEU A 109 -8.58 -3.45 -2.85
N ARG A 110 -8.68 -3.54 -4.18
CA ARG A 110 -8.34 -4.75 -4.94
C ARG A 110 -6.86 -5.09 -4.77
N PHE A 111 -5.96 -4.12 -4.91
CA PHE A 111 -4.51 -4.28 -4.69
C PHE A 111 -4.21 -4.85 -3.31
N LEU A 112 -4.79 -4.28 -2.25
CA LEU A 112 -4.63 -4.80 -0.89
C LEU A 112 -5.20 -6.23 -0.75
N ALA A 113 -6.35 -6.50 -1.36
CA ALA A 113 -7.01 -7.80 -1.32
C ALA A 113 -6.27 -8.92 -2.08
N ILE A 114 -5.28 -8.57 -2.92
CA ILE A 114 -4.36 -9.55 -3.51
C ILE A 114 -3.65 -10.30 -2.38
N GLY A 115 -3.11 -9.60 -1.38
CA GLY A 115 -2.67 -10.20 -0.11
C GLY A 115 -1.18 -10.52 0.01
N TYR A 116 -0.30 -9.82 -0.71
CA TYR A 116 1.15 -9.94 -0.49
C TYR A 116 1.53 -9.77 0.98
N GLU A 117 2.55 -10.52 1.43
CA GLU A 117 3.14 -10.37 2.76
C GLU A 117 3.56 -8.92 3.00
N GLU A 118 4.27 -8.33 2.05
CA GLU A 118 4.59 -6.91 2.01
C GLU A 118 4.36 -6.38 0.60
N THR A 119 3.73 -5.21 0.47
CA THR A 119 3.38 -4.61 -0.82
C THR A 119 4.41 -3.58 -1.29
N CYS A 120 5.56 -3.48 -0.62
CA CYS A 120 6.64 -2.55 -0.95
C CYS A 120 7.73 -3.15 -1.86
N TRP A 121 7.57 -4.41 -2.30
CA TRP A 121 8.55 -5.12 -3.14
C TRP A 121 8.06 -5.27 -4.58
N PRO A 122 8.41 -4.34 -5.50
CA PRO A 122 7.91 -4.38 -6.87
C PRO A 122 8.39 -5.59 -7.67
N ASP A 123 9.55 -6.17 -7.35
CA ASP A 123 10.07 -7.37 -8.03
C ASP A 123 9.18 -8.61 -7.84
N LEU A 124 8.29 -8.58 -6.83
CA LEU A 124 7.33 -9.66 -6.57
C LEU A 124 5.98 -9.44 -7.26
N PHE A 125 5.77 -8.31 -7.95
CA PHE A 125 4.45 -7.93 -8.48
C PHE A 125 3.96 -8.80 -9.64
N ASP A 126 4.85 -9.55 -10.28
CA ASP A 126 4.49 -10.52 -11.33
C ASP A 126 4.20 -11.92 -10.79
N LEU A 127 4.51 -12.17 -9.51
CA LEU A 127 4.19 -13.42 -8.84
C LEU A 127 2.84 -13.34 -8.15
N THR A 128 2.18 -14.48 -7.98
CA THR A 128 1.06 -14.53 -7.02
C THR A 128 1.60 -14.35 -5.61
N PRO A 129 0.80 -13.86 -4.64
CA PRO A 129 1.23 -13.76 -3.25
C PRO A 129 1.70 -15.07 -2.63
N GLU A 130 1.13 -16.20 -3.06
CA GLU A 130 1.53 -17.51 -2.59
C GLU A 130 2.93 -17.88 -3.10
N ASP A 131 3.20 -17.65 -4.39
CA ASP A 131 4.52 -17.89 -4.97
C ASP A 131 5.58 -16.94 -4.39
N ALA A 132 5.28 -15.65 -4.30
CA ALA A 132 6.15 -14.64 -3.69
C ALA A 132 6.48 -14.97 -2.22
N TYR A 133 5.48 -15.46 -1.47
CA TYR A 133 5.70 -15.91 -0.10
C TYR A 133 6.56 -17.17 -0.03
N ALA A 134 6.35 -18.13 -0.94
CA ALA A 134 7.10 -19.39 -0.99
C ALA A 134 8.58 -19.19 -1.33
N GLU A 135 8.96 -18.13 -2.07
CA GLU A 135 10.37 -17.79 -2.30
C GLU A 135 11.12 -17.47 -1.00
N LYS A 136 10.45 -16.79 -0.05
CA LYS A 136 11.02 -16.40 1.25
C LYS A 136 10.82 -17.49 2.31
N TYR A 137 9.72 -18.23 2.25
CA TYR A 137 9.31 -19.23 3.24
C TYR A 137 8.80 -20.54 2.57
N PRO A 138 9.67 -21.33 1.93
CA PRO A 138 9.28 -22.45 1.05
C PRO A 138 8.54 -23.62 1.72
N ASN A 139 8.45 -23.63 3.06
CA ASN A 139 7.79 -24.68 3.84
C ASN A 139 6.74 -24.14 4.82
N GLU A 140 6.42 -22.85 4.75
CA GLU A 140 5.39 -22.24 5.60
C GLU A 140 4.09 -22.06 4.79
N PRO A 141 2.92 -22.27 5.41
CA PRO A 141 1.65 -22.09 4.72
C PRO A 141 1.32 -20.59 4.60
N TYR A 142 1.22 -20.08 3.38
CA TYR A 142 0.66 -18.75 3.09
C TYR A 142 -0.82 -18.67 3.50
N ARG A 143 -1.24 -17.52 4.04
CA ARG A 143 -2.63 -17.26 4.42
C ARG A 143 -3.17 -16.01 3.71
N PRO A 144 -4.00 -16.14 2.67
CA PRO A 144 -4.60 -14.97 2.00
C PRO A 144 -5.69 -14.30 2.87
N PRO A 145 -5.99 -13.00 2.64
CA PRO A 145 -6.98 -12.23 3.40
C PRO A 145 -8.42 -12.50 2.90
N PHE A 146 -8.88 -13.75 3.03
CA PHE A 146 -10.15 -14.22 2.43
C PHE A 146 -11.37 -13.36 2.76
N GLU A 147 -11.53 -12.95 4.02
CA GLU A 147 -12.69 -12.17 4.47
C GLU A 147 -12.69 -10.76 3.86
N PHE A 148 -11.53 -10.11 3.81
CA PHE A 148 -11.38 -8.80 3.18
C PHE A 148 -11.57 -8.89 1.67
N ARG A 149 -10.94 -9.90 1.03
CA ARG A 149 -11.10 -10.19 -0.40
C ARG A 149 -12.57 -10.36 -0.78
N HIS A 150 -13.27 -11.25 -0.08
CA HIS A 150 -14.68 -11.51 -0.33
C HIS A 150 -15.54 -10.25 -0.19
N TRP A 151 -15.29 -9.44 0.83
CA TRP A 151 -15.99 -8.17 1.00
C TRP A 151 -15.75 -7.18 -0.14
N VAL A 152 -14.52 -7.06 -0.63
CA VAL A 152 -14.20 -6.19 -1.78
C VAL A 152 -14.95 -6.67 -3.03
N GLU A 153 -14.88 -7.97 -3.34
CA GLU A 153 -15.53 -8.53 -4.53
C GLU A 153 -17.05 -8.33 -4.49
N THR A 154 -17.68 -8.63 -3.35
CA THR A 154 -19.14 -8.54 -3.20
C THR A 154 -19.65 -7.10 -3.11
N SER A 155 -18.92 -6.20 -2.45
CA SER A 155 -19.36 -4.82 -2.24
C SER A 155 -19.24 -3.97 -3.50
N PHE A 156 -18.27 -4.28 -4.37
CA PHE A 156 -17.97 -3.48 -5.55
C PHE A 156 -18.25 -4.23 -6.87
N GLY A 157 -18.61 -5.52 -6.83
CA GLY A 157 -18.88 -6.30 -8.03
C GLY A 157 -17.64 -6.50 -8.90
N VAL A 158 -16.47 -6.64 -8.27
CA VAL A 158 -15.16 -6.74 -8.94
C VAL A 158 -14.54 -8.12 -8.69
N GLN A 159 -13.51 -8.45 -9.48
CA GLN A 159 -12.63 -9.59 -9.22
C GLN A 159 -11.29 -9.09 -8.68
N ILE A 160 -10.73 -9.82 -7.72
CA ILE A 160 -9.35 -9.54 -7.28
C ILE A 160 -8.37 -10.16 -8.28
N PRO A 161 -7.42 -9.36 -8.82
CA PRO A 161 -6.38 -9.88 -9.69
C PRO A 161 -5.50 -10.92 -9.00
N LYS A 162 -4.77 -11.70 -9.80
CA LYS A 162 -3.81 -12.68 -9.28
C LYS A 162 -2.53 -12.02 -8.83
N THR A 163 -2.11 -10.96 -9.52
CA THR A 163 -0.83 -10.29 -9.28
C THR A 163 -1.00 -8.77 -9.21
N ALA A 164 -0.06 -8.09 -8.55
CA ALA A 164 -0.07 -6.63 -8.43
C ALA A 164 0.15 -5.94 -9.78
N SER A 165 0.90 -6.55 -10.70
CA SER A 165 1.15 -5.99 -12.04
C SER A 165 -0.10 -5.84 -12.91
N GLU A 166 -1.20 -6.50 -12.55
CA GLU A 166 -2.51 -6.30 -13.19
C GLU A 166 -3.20 -4.98 -12.77
N ILE A 167 -2.74 -4.31 -11.71
CA ILE A 167 -3.27 -3.03 -11.22
C ILE A 167 -2.22 -1.93 -11.34
N VAL A 168 -1.00 -2.20 -10.88
CA VAL A 168 0.09 -1.21 -10.84
C VAL A 168 0.66 -1.06 -12.23
N GLY A 169 0.38 0.09 -12.86
CA GLY A 169 0.74 0.31 -14.27
C GLY A 169 2.23 0.52 -14.51
N GLN A 170 2.87 1.41 -13.74
CA GLN A 170 4.29 1.71 -13.83
C GLN A 170 4.92 1.63 -12.45
N ILE A 171 6.06 0.97 -12.36
CA ILE A 171 6.91 0.94 -11.17
C ILE A 171 8.13 1.82 -11.42
N ALA A 172 8.63 2.44 -10.36
CA ALA A 172 9.86 3.21 -10.40
C ALA A 172 10.53 3.20 -9.02
N GLY A 173 11.86 3.11 -9.00
CA GLY A 173 12.68 3.37 -7.84
C GLY A 173 12.93 4.87 -7.68
N THR A 174 13.03 5.38 -6.45
CA THR A 174 13.43 6.78 -6.18
C THR A 174 14.74 7.15 -6.86
N ASP A 175 15.65 6.18 -7.00
CA ASP A 175 17.00 6.35 -7.54
C ASP A 175 17.10 6.12 -9.05
N ASP A 176 15.99 5.80 -9.72
CA ASP A 176 15.97 5.64 -11.18
C ASP A 176 16.39 6.95 -11.86
N ASP A 177 17.04 6.85 -13.03
CA ASP A 177 17.41 8.02 -13.81
C ASP A 177 16.18 8.72 -14.42
N TYR A 178 15.14 7.94 -14.73
CA TYR A 178 13.92 8.42 -15.38
C TYR A 178 12.72 7.49 -15.11
N SER A 179 11.55 8.10 -14.95
CA SER A 179 10.26 7.40 -15.00
C SER A 179 9.17 8.30 -15.59
N ASP A 180 8.22 7.69 -16.30
CA ASP A 180 6.98 8.33 -16.76
C ASP A 180 5.89 8.35 -15.69
N ASP A 181 6.12 7.73 -14.52
CA ASP A 181 5.16 7.73 -13.43
C ASP A 181 4.93 9.17 -12.92
N PRO A 182 3.68 9.66 -12.91
CA PRO A 182 3.40 11.05 -12.59
C PRO A 182 3.67 11.40 -11.13
N PHE A 183 3.54 10.44 -10.22
CA PHE A 183 3.86 10.66 -8.81
C PHE A 183 5.38 10.76 -8.64
N TRP A 184 6.14 9.87 -9.28
CA TRP A 184 7.60 9.92 -9.29
C TRP A 184 8.14 11.25 -9.82
N GLN A 185 7.63 11.70 -10.98
CA GLN A 185 8.03 12.97 -11.58
C GLN A 185 7.70 14.17 -10.68
N TRP A 186 6.51 14.15 -10.09
CA TRP A 186 6.08 15.19 -9.16
C TRP A 186 6.98 15.23 -7.91
N ALA A 187 7.25 14.08 -7.29
CA ALA A 187 8.06 13.97 -6.08
C ALA A 187 9.45 14.58 -6.30
N ARG A 188 10.10 14.27 -7.42
CA ARG A 188 11.42 14.84 -7.76
C ARG A 188 11.38 16.34 -8.06
N LYS A 189 10.31 16.82 -8.70
CA LYS A 189 10.14 18.24 -8.98
C LYS A 189 10.02 19.08 -7.70
N VAL A 190 9.38 18.52 -6.67
CA VAL A 190 9.15 19.23 -5.39
C VAL A 190 10.18 18.91 -4.31
N ALA A 191 11.03 17.91 -4.51
CA ALA A 191 12.11 17.60 -3.59
C ALA A 191 13.07 18.79 -3.45
N ALA A 192 13.55 19.03 -2.23
CA ALA A 192 14.41 20.15 -1.88
C ALA A 192 15.64 19.69 -1.08
#